data_AF-A0A7Y3U7B6-F1
#
_entry.id   AF-A0A7Y3U7B6-F1
#
_cell.length_a   1.000
_cell.length_b   1.000
_cell.length_c   1.000
_cell.angle_alpha   90.00
_cell.angle_beta   90.00
_cell.angle_gamma   90.00
#
_symmetry.space_group_name_H-M   'P 1'
#
loop_
_entity.id
_entity.type
_entity.pdbx_description
1 polymer ?
#
loop_
_entity_poly.entity_id
_entity_poly.type
_entity_poly.pdbx_seq_one_letter_code
_entity_poly.pdbx_strand_id
1 'polypeptide(L)'
;MSLSIRKLVVIVLTVGIVILANLWAVTHWLDQAGVIEIARTAREHFLTGTSVAVITALLILLVNPRRARSGGSCPVCSSSLPRGAKYCPECGGRV
;
A
#
# COMPACT_ATOMS: atom_id res chain seq x y z
N MET A 1 -10.53 -46.57 -23.02
CA MET A 1 -10.39 -45.58 -21.93
C MET A 1 -9.99 -46.32 -20.67
N SER A 2 -8.69 -46.28 -20.41
CA SER A 2 -7.87 -47.30 -19.77
C SER A 2 -7.76 -47.09 -18.25
N LEU A 3 -7.41 -48.16 -17.53
CA LEU A 3 -7.11 -48.17 -16.09
C LEU A 3 -6.33 -46.95 -15.57
N SER A 4 -5.51 -46.32 -16.43
CA SER A 4 -4.75 -45.11 -16.14
C SER A 4 -5.62 -43.93 -15.68
N ILE A 5 -6.82 -43.72 -16.26
CA ILE A 5 -7.71 -42.62 -15.87
C ILE A 5 -8.25 -42.85 -14.45
N ARG A 6 -8.67 -44.09 -14.14
CA ARG A 6 -9.17 -44.42 -12.80
C ARG A 6 -8.08 -44.28 -11.74
N LYS A 7 -6.85 -44.73 -12.04
CA LYS A 7 -5.69 -44.56 -11.14
C LYS A 7 -5.37 -43.07 -10.91
N LEU A 8 -5.42 -42.26 -11.97
CA LEU A 8 -5.17 -40.83 -11.86
C LEU A 8 -6.22 -40.12 -11.00
N VAL A 9 -7.50 -40.47 -11.18
CA VAL A 9 -8.59 -39.94 -10.34
C VAL A 9 -8.37 -40.27 -8.86
N VAL A 10 -8.01 -41.53 -8.55
CA VAL A 10 -7.74 -41.94 -7.16
C VAL A 10 -6.55 -41.19 -6.59
N ILE A 11 -5.44 -41.06 -7.32
CA ILE A 11 -4.25 -40.34 -6.86
C ILE A 11 -4.59 -38.87 -6.57
N VAL A 12 -5.28 -38.19 -7.49
CA VAL A 12 -5.67 -36.79 -7.31
C VAL A 12 -6.58 -36.65 -6.10
N LEU A 13 -7.53 -37.57 -5.90
CA LEU A 13 -8.43 -37.54 -4.76
C LEU A 13 -7.68 -37.72 -3.43
N THR A 14 -6.78 -38.70 -3.35
CA THR A 14 -5.97 -38.96 -2.15
C THR A 14 -5.07 -37.77 -1.84
N VAL A 15 -4.36 -37.24 -2.84
CA VAL A 15 -3.50 -36.06 -2.67
C VAL A 15 -4.33 -34.85 -2.25
N GLY A 16 -5.50 -34.63 -2.86
CA GLY A 16 -6.42 -33.57 -2.48
C GLY A 16 -6.86 -33.66 -1.02
N ILE A 17 -7.24 -34.85 -0.55
CA ILE A 17 -7.62 -35.09 0.85
C ILE A 17 -6.47 -34.78 1.79
N VAL A 18 -5.25 -35.23 1.47
CA VAL A 18 -4.05 -34.96 2.30
C VAL A 18 -3.76 -33.47 2.38
N ILE A 19 -3.85 -32.75 1.25
CA ILE A 19 -3.67 -31.30 1.21
C ILE A 19 -4.72 -30.60 2.07
N LEU A 20 -5.99 -31.01 1.96
CA LEU A 20 -7.08 -30.41 2.73
C LEU A 20 -6.92 -30.65 4.23
N ALA A 21 -6.49 -31.84 4.64
CA ALA A 21 -6.19 -32.16 6.02
C ALA A 21 -5.02 -31.33 6.56
N ASN A 22 -3.96 -31.14 5.77
CA ASN A 22 -2.82 -30.31 6.16
C ASN A 22 -3.20 -28.83 6.29
N LEU A 23 -3.97 -28.31 5.34
CA LEU A 23 -4.53 -26.95 5.43
C LEU A 23 -5.35 -26.76 6.69
N TRP A 24 -6.23 -27.72 7.00
CA TRP A 24 -7.04 -27.67 8.22
C TRP A 24 -6.16 -27.69 9.48
N ALA A 25 -5.18 -28.57 9.56
CA ALA A 25 -4.23 -28.63 10.68
C ALA A 25 -3.46 -27.31 10.86
N VAL A 26 -3.00 -26.69 9.76
CA VAL A 26 -2.33 -25.39 9.80
C VAL A 26 -3.28 -24.30 10.30
N THR A 27 -4.52 -24.25 9.81
CA THR A 27 -5.50 -23.24 10.28
C THR A 27 -5.82 -23.39 11.76
N HIS A 28 -5.98 -24.63 12.22
CA HIS A 28 -6.24 -24.92 13.63
C HIS A 28 -5.03 -24.58 14.51
N TRP A 29 -3.80 -24.87 14.05
CA TRP A 29 -2.59 -24.47 14.76
C TRP A 29 -2.44 -22.94 14.83
N LEU A 30 -2.72 -22.23 13.73
CA LEU A 30 -2.70 -20.76 13.70
C LEU A 30 -3.71 -20.13 14.66
N ASP A 31 -4.88 -20.75 14.79
CA ASP A 31 -5.91 -20.36 15.75
C ASP A 31 -5.44 -20.54 17.20
N GLN A 32 -4.89 -21.72 17.52
CA GLN A 32 -4.34 -22.02 18.85
C GLN A 32 -3.12 -21.15 19.22
N ALA A 33 -2.31 -20.79 18.23
CA ALA A 33 -1.14 -19.95 18.43
C ALA A 33 -1.48 -18.46 18.65
N GLY A 34 -2.76 -18.06 18.55
CA GLY A 34 -3.20 -16.67 18.76
C GLY A 34 -2.66 -15.68 17.71
N VAL A 35 -2.10 -16.19 16.61
CA VAL A 35 -1.45 -15.36 15.56
C VAL A 35 -2.48 -14.52 14.83
N ILE A 36 -3.74 -14.97 14.77
CA ILE A 36 -4.85 -14.27 14.12
C ILE A 36 -5.18 -12.96 14.85
N GLU A 37 -5.12 -12.96 16.18
CA GLU A 37 -5.37 -11.78 17.02
C GLU A 37 -4.23 -10.79 16.90
N ILE A 38 -2.98 -11.28 16.96
CA ILE A 38 -1.78 -10.46 16.75
C ILE A 38 -1.78 -9.82 15.36
N ALA A 39 -2.16 -10.56 14.32
CA ALA A 39 -2.27 -10.03 12.96
C ALA A 39 -3.34 -8.94 12.85
N ARG A 40 -4.46 -9.09 13.57
CA ARG A 40 -5.53 -8.08 13.62
C ARG A 40 -5.06 -6.81 14.33
N THR A 41 -4.43 -6.94 15.51
CA THR A 41 -3.87 -5.80 16.25
C THR A 41 -2.78 -5.09 15.44
N ALA A 42 -1.90 -5.84 14.77
CA ALA A 42 -0.87 -5.27 13.92
C ALA A 42 -1.47 -4.50 12.73
N ARG A 43 -2.51 -5.05 12.08
CA ARG A 43 -3.20 -4.36 10.98
C ARG A 43 -3.90 -3.08 11.46
N GLU A 44 -4.58 -3.14 12.59
CA GLU A 44 -5.34 -2.00 13.13
C GLU A 44 -4.43 -0.89 13.66
N HIS A 45 -3.27 -1.21 14.24
CA HIS A 45 -2.35 -0.18 14.77
C HIS A 45 -1.35 0.34 13.72
N PHE A 46 -0.87 -0.52 12.80
CA PHE A 46 0.17 -0.14 11.83
C PHE A 46 -0.35 0.17 10.43
N LEU A 47 -1.45 -0.47 9.98
CA LEU A 47 -2.08 -0.24 8.67
C LEU A 47 -3.46 0.44 8.81
N THR A 48 -3.57 1.46 9.67
CA THR A 48 -4.71 2.35 9.63
C THR A 48 -4.80 3.01 8.25
N GLY A 49 -6.02 3.22 7.74
CA GLY A 49 -6.23 3.89 6.44
C GLY A 49 -5.57 5.28 6.37
N THR A 50 -5.39 5.92 7.52
CA THR A 50 -4.65 7.18 7.67
C THR A 50 -3.15 7.01 7.46
N SER A 51 -2.51 6.01 8.07
CA SER A 51 -1.08 5.71 7.83
C SER A 51 -0.80 5.42 6.35
N VAL A 52 -1.68 4.63 5.70
CA VAL A 52 -1.55 4.33 4.26
C VAL A 52 -1.72 5.60 3.42
N ALA A 53 -2.70 6.45 3.73
CA ALA A 53 -2.91 7.71 3.03
C ALA A 53 -1.72 8.66 3.19
N VAL A 54 -1.17 8.78 4.40
CA VAL A 54 0.02 9.62 4.67
C VAL A 54 1.23 9.09 3.91
N ILE A 55 1.56 7.80 4.02
CA ILE A 55 2.70 7.19 3.31
C ILE A 55 2.55 7.40 1.79
N THR A 56 1.36 7.20 1.25
CA THR A 56 1.07 7.39 -0.18
C THR A 56 1.24 8.85 -0.58
N ALA A 57 0.69 9.79 0.18
CA ALA A 57 0.85 11.22 -0.07
C ALA A 57 2.31 11.67 0.00
N LEU A 58 3.07 11.15 0.97
CA LEU A 58 4.49 11.43 1.15
C LEU A 58 5.31 10.88 -0.03
N LEU A 59 5.04 9.65 -0.48
CA LEU A 59 5.66 9.07 -1.67
C LEU A 59 5.36 9.89 -2.93
N ILE A 60 4.11 10.34 -3.12
CA ILE A 60 3.73 11.19 -4.25
C ILE A 60 4.49 12.53 -4.23
N LEU A 61 4.61 13.15 -3.05
CA LEU A 61 5.37 14.39 -2.87
C LEU A 61 6.87 14.20 -3.09
N LEU A 62 7.45 13.09 -2.61
CA LEU A 62 8.87 12.80 -2.74
C LEU A 62 9.26 12.50 -4.20
N VAL A 63 8.40 11.80 -4.95
CA VAL A 63 8.64 11.44 -6.36
C VAL A 63 8.44 12.64 -7.29
N ASN A 64 7.60 13.62 -6.93
CA ASN A 64 7.32 14.78 -7.78
C ASN A 64 7.50 16.14 -7.07
N PRO A 65 8.75 16.56 -6.77
CA PRO A 65 9.03 17.85 -6.15
C PRO A 65 8.73 19.06 -7.07
N ARG A 66 8.18 18.85 -8.28
CA ARG A 66 7.97 19.90 -9.28
C ARG A 66 6.98 20.99 -8.86
N ARG A 67 6.18 20.80 -7.81
CA ARG A 67 5.30 21.86 -7.27
C ARG A 67 6.01 22.87 -6.36
N ALA A 68 7.18 22.54 -5.81
CA ALA A 68 7.93 23.40 -4.89
C ALA A 68 9.04 24.23 -5.57
N ARG A 69 9.03 24.34 -6.91
CA ARG A 69 9.97 25.24 -7.60
C ARG A 69 9.48 26.66 -7.44
N SER A 70 10.15 27.40 -6.55
CA SER A 70 10.14 28.86 -6.56
C SER A 70 10.57 29.35 -7.96
N GLY A 71 9.73 30.18 -8.55
CA GLY A 71 10.00 30.93 -9.77
C GLY A 71 10.36 32.36 -9.39
N GLY A 72 11.64 32.62 -9.22
CA GLY A 72 12.18 33.98 -9.07
C GLY A 72 11.79 34.70 -7.77
N SER A 73 12.34 35.90 -7.61
CA SER A 73 12.04 36.82 -6.52
C SER A 73 11.15 37.96 -7.03
N CYS A 74 10.27 38.48 -6.17
CA CYS A 74 9.40 39.60 -6.53
C CYS A 74 10.25 40.86 -6.72
N PRO A 75 10.10 41.62 -7.82
CA PRO A 75 10.81 42.88 -7.98
C PRO A 75 10.36 43.96 -6.97
N VAL A 76 9.18 43.80 -6.36
CA VAL A 76 8.59 44.80 -5.44
C VAL A 76 8.97 44.54 -3.99
N CYS A 77 8.77 43.32 -3.50
CA CYS A 77 8.97 42.99 -2.08
C CYS A 77 10.06 41.95 -1.84
N SER A 78 10.78 41.50 -2.88
CA SER A 78 11.84 40.49 -2.82
C SER A 78 11.44 39.11 -2.26
N SER A 79 10.15 38.84 -2.07
CA SER A 79 9.68 37.52 -1.64
C SER A 79 9.87 36.48 -2.74
N SER A 80 10.07 35.22 -2.35
CA SER A 80 10.20 34.10 -3.29
C SER A 80 8.84 33.75 -3.89
N LEU A 81 8.68 33.86 -5.21
CA LEU A 81 7.44 33.49 -5.88
C LEU A 81 7.41 32.03 -6.27
N PRO A 82 6.23 31.40 -6.36
CA PRO A 82 6.07 30.11 -7.03
C PRO A 82 6.15 30.27 -8.56
N ARG A 83 6.66 29.25 -9.26
CA ARG A 83 6.76 29.30 -10.74
C ARG A 83 5.39 29.51 -11.39
N GLY A 84 5.31 30.51 -12.28
CA GLY A 84 4.11 30.83 -13.06
C GLY A 84 3.08 31.71 -12.35
N ALA A 85 3.41 32.29 -11.18
CA ALA A 85 2.58 33.29 -10.54
C ALA A 85 2.45 34.54 -11.43
N LYS A 86 1.23 35.07 -11.59
CA LYS A 86 0.95 36.37 -12.26
C LYS A 86 0.95 37.55 -11.28
N TYR A 87 0.75 37.25 -10.00
CA TYR A 87 0.69 38.21 -8.91
C TYR A 87 1.45 37.64 -7.71
N CYS A 88 2.13 38.50 -6.96
CA CYS A 88 2.82 38.13 -5.74
C CYS A 88 1.81 37.89 -4.61
N PRO A 89 1.88 36.76 -3.89
CA PRO A 89 0.96 36.47 -2.78
C PRO A 89 1.21 37.34 -1.54
N GLU A 90 2.40 37.93 -1.41
CA GLU A 90 2.78 38.74 -0.24
C GLU A 90 2.40 40.23 -0.42
N CYS A 91 2.69 40.82 -1.59
CA CYS A 91 2.47 42.25 -1.82
C CYS A 91 1.34 42.59 -2.80
N GLY A 92 0.77 41.59 -3.48
CA GLY A 92 -0.25 41.79 -4.51
C GLY A 92 0.27 42.42 -5.83
N GLY A 93 1.57 42.73 -5.91
CA GLY A 93 2.21 43.28 -7.09
C GLY A 93 2.19 42.29 -8.27
N ARG A 94 2.02 42.80 -9.49
CA ARG A 94 2.09 42.00 -10.72
C ARG A 94 3.54 41.61 -10.99
N VAL A 95 3.78 40.36 -11.40
CA VAL A 95 5.10 39.78 -11.65
C VAL A 95 5.24 39.23 -13.06
#